data_AF-A0A832F257-F1
#
_entry.id   AF-A0A832F257-F1
#
_cell.length_a   1.000
_cell.length_b   1.000
_cell.length_c   1.000
_cell.angle_alpha   90.00
_cell.angle_beta   90.00
_cell.angle_gamma   90.00
#
_symmetry.space_group_name_H-M   'P 1'
#
loop_
_entity.id
_entity.type
_entity.pdbx_description
1 polymer ?
#
loop_
_entity_poly.entity_id
_entity_poly.type
_entity_poly.pdbx_seq_one_letter_code
_entity_poly.pdbx_strand_id
1 'polypeptide(L)'
;MGLSVGELRARAQGSPTVGSRDDGGRCRRGLRRLSPREHRDPPGDWPQGVPSPAAPGAGVWHRSREPAVSGLRLADIADLRAYERERDGLRRNVIALKKLRRVSLGPLLSVVLENRTTVRFQVQEMARAERILDDAKIQAELDVYNPLIPAPGELSMTLFVELTTEAELREWLPKLVGIERHIVVRVGDGAEAVVVRNTVDPAHASQLTRDEVTASVHYVKVALPPTVASRVLAESTVLVSDHPQYQHETELLPATKASVVADWSAG
;
A
#
# COMPACT_ATOMS: atom_id res chain seq x y z
N MET A 1 15.57 -13.13 12.07
CA MET A 1 15.74 -12.12 11.01
C MET A 1 14.52 -12.18 10.12
N GLY A 2 13.84 -11.06 9.86
CA GLY A 2 12.64 -11.05 9.01
C GLY A 2 12.99 -10.89 7.54
N LEU A 3 12.17 -11.45 6.65
CA LEU A 3 12.21 -11.20 5.21
C LEU A 3 11.90 -9.72 4.92
N SER A 4 12.45 -9.18 3.84
CA SER A 4 12.08 -7.87 3.33
C SER A 4 10.67 -7.89 2.71
N VAL A 5 10.03 -6.72 2.63
CA VAL A 5 8.72 -6.58 1.96
C VAL A 5 8.81 -6.95 0.47
N GLY A 6 9.96 -6.72 -0.17
CA GLY A 6 10.24 -7.20 -1.55
C GLY A 6 10.26 -8.73 -1.66
N GLU A 7 10.88 -9.44 -0.72
CA GLU A 7 10.85 -10.91 -0.69
C GLU A 7 9.45 -11.47 -0.39
N LEU A 8 8.63 -10.75 0.39
CA LEU A 8 7.21 -11.10 0.59
C LEU A 8 6.38 -10.84 -0.68
N ARG A 9 6.60 -9.71 -1.37
CA ARG A 9 5.96 -9.37 -2.67
C ARG A 9 6.31 -10.40 -3.74
N ALA A 10 7.57 -10.81 -3.85
CA ALA A 10 8.04 -11.83 -4.79
C ALA A 10 7.53 -13.26 -4.46
N ARG A 11 7.16 -13.53 -3.20
CA ARG A 11 6.50 -14.78 -2.79
C ARG A 11 4.98 -14.76 -2.99
N ALA A 12 4.34 -13.60 -2.88
CA ALA A 12 2.93 -13.41 -3.23
C ALA A 12 2.72 -13.46 -4.76
N GLN A 13 3.62 -12.83 -5.52
CA GLN A 13 3.66 -12.87 -6.98
C GLN A 13 4.44 -14.10 -7.46
N GLY A 14 3.84 -15.29 -7.28
CA GLY A 14 4.45 -16.60 -7.49
C GLY A 14 5.17 -16.77 -8.83
N SER A 15 6.47 -16.50 -8.84
CA SER A 15 7.33 -16.56 -10.03
C SER A 15 7.76 -18.02 -10.29
N PRO A 16 7.65 -18.52 -11.54
CA PRO A 16 7.93 -19.92 -11.82
C PRO A 16 9.43 -20.23 -11.63
N THR A 17 9.71 -21.27 -10.85
CA THR A 17 11.06 -21.83 -10.73
C THR A 17 11.53 -22.35 -12.09
N VAL A 18 12.71 -21.92 -12.54
CA VAL A 18 13.31 -22.40 -13.79
C VAL A 18 13.71 -23.87 -13.63
N GLY A 19 12.84 -24.76 -14.11
CA GLY A 19 13.11 -26.19 -14.21
C GLY A 19 14.23 -26.50 -15.21
N SER A 20 14.92 -27.62 -14.98
CA SER A 20 16.04 -28.07 -15.80
C SER A 20 15.65 -28.42 -17.24
N ARG A 21 16.62 -28.26 -18.16
CA ARG A 21 16.56 -28.89 -19.49
C ARG A 21 16.59 -30.41 -19.32
N ASP A 22 15.84 -31.11 -20.16
CA ASP A 22 16.20 -32.47 -20.58
C ASP A 22 15.73 -32.71 -22.02
N ASP A 23 16.30 -33.70 -22.71
CA ASP A 23 16.32 -33.76 -24.18
C ASP A 23 15.52 -34.92 -24.80
N GLY A 24 15.07 -34.73 -26.04
CA GLY A 24 14.50 -35.80 -26.90
C GLY A 24 12.97 -35.97 -26.88
N GLY A 25 12.40 -36.34 -28.04
CA GLY A 25 10.94 -36.61 -28.16
C GLY A 25 10.29 -36.23 -29.49
N ARG A 26 10.92 -36.53 -30.64
CA ARG A 26 10.44 -36.09 -31.97
C ARG A 26 9.14 -36.80 -32.40
N CYS A 27 8.03 -36.06 -32.55
CA CYS A 27 6.92 -36.48 -33.42
C CYS A 27 6.33 -35.30 -34.23
N ARG A 28 5.71 -35.60 -35.38
CA ARG A 28 5.20 -34.60 -36.35
C ARG A 28 3.69 -34.71 -36.52
N ARG A 29 2.99 -33.57 -36.64
CA ARG A 29 2.05 -33.26 -37.76
C ARG A 29 1.60 -31.79 -37.69
N GLY A 30 1.38 -31.21 -38.87
CA GLY A 30 1.41 -29.76 -39.07
C GLY A 30 0.15 -28.99 -38.70
N LEU A 31 0.26 -27.67 -38.88
CA LEU A 31 -0.71 -26.88 -39.64
C LEU A 31 0.02 -25.73 -40.36
N ARG A 32 -0.66 -25.05 -41.30
CA ARG A 32 -0.02 -24.17 -42.30
C ARG A 32 0.05 -22.70 -41.85
N ARG A 33 1.09 -21.98 -42.30
CA ARG A 33 1.07 -20.51 -42.38
C ARG A 33 0.17 -20.05 -43.52
N LEU A 34 -0.63 -19.01 -43.28
CA LEU A 34 -1.12 -18.04 -44.28
C LEU A 34 -1.22 -16.65 -43.62
N SER A 35 -1.17 -15.59 -44.43
CA SER A 35 -1.13 -14.20 -43.94
C SER A 35 -1.71 -13.20 -44.96
N PRO A 36 -2.73 -12.43 -44.58
CA PRO A 36 -3.00 -11.07 -45.07
C PRO A 36 -2.77 -10.05 -43.93
N ARG A 37 -2.23 -8.84 -44.13
CA ARG A 37 -2.53 -7.77 -45.10
C ARG A 37 -3.88 -7.07 -44.91
N GLU A 38 -3.79 -5.87 -44.30
CA GLU A 38 -4.20 -4.58 -44.88
C GLU A 38 -5.59 -4.49 -45.54
N HIS A 39 -6.52 -3.73 -44.94
CA HIS A 39 -7.51 -2.96 -45.72
C HIS A 39 -8.03 -1.70 -45.00
N ARG A 40 -8.42 -0.72 -45.82
CA ARG A 40 -9.00 0.62 -45.57
C ARG A 40 -9.92 0.95 -46.76
N ASP A 41 -10.79 1.97 -46.76
CA ASP A 41 -11.18 2.97 -45.74
C ASP A 41 -12.74 2.88 -45.59
N PRO A 42 -13.64 3.90 -45.48
CA PRO A 42 -13.57 5.36 -45.21
C PRO A 42 -14.51 5.80 -44.04
N PRO A 43 -14.76 7.11 -43.76
CA PRO A 43 -15.66 7.56 -42.69
C PRO A 43 -17.11 7.85 -43.17
N GLY A 44 -18.02 8.13 -42.21
CA GLY A 44 -19.40 8.58 -42.47
C GLY A 44 -19.73 9.92 -41.80
N ASP A 45 -20.56 10.73 -42.46
CA ASP A 45 -20.87 12.12 -42.10
C ASP A 45 -21.83 12.29 -40.91
N TRP A 46 -21.69 13.42 -40.21
CA TRP A 46 -22.73 13.98 -39.33
C TRP A 46 -22.85 15.51 -39.56
N PRO A 47 -24.07 16.07 -39.72
CA PRO A 47 -24.29 17.47 -40.09
C PRO A 47 -24.21 18.44 -38.89
N GLN A 48 -23.98 19.73 -39.17
CA GLN A 48 -23.81 20.77 -38.15
C GLN A 48 -25.09 21.55 -37.81
N GLY A 49 -25.45 21.57 -36.52
CA GLY A 49 -25.75 22.78 -35.73
C GLY A 49 -26.99 23.65 -36.02
N VAL A 50 -27.97 23.61 -35.10
CA VAL A 50 -28.75 24.77 -34.58
C VAL A 50 -29.20 24.47 -33.11
N PRO A 51 -29.53 25.47 -32.26
CA PRO A 51 -29.24 25.38 -30.82
C PRO A 51 -30.42 25.54 -29.82
N SER A 52 -30.07 25.59 -28.51
CA SER A 52 -30.86 26.01 -27.33
C SER A 52 -31.85 24.99 -26.72
N PRO A 53 -32.23 25.14 -25.42
CA PRO A 53 -31.95 26.24 -24.49
C PRO A 53 -31.05 25.88 -23.29
N ALA A 54 -30.55 26.89 -22.58
CA ALA A 54 -29.80 26.74 -21.33
C ALA A 54 -30.71 26.74 -20.08
N ALA A 55 -30.38 25.89 -19.11
CA ALA A 55 -30.95 25.86 -17.76
C ALA A 55 -29.81 25.59 -16.75
N PRO A 56 -29.95 25.96 -15.47
CA PRO A 56 -28.88 26.70 -14.80
C PRO A 56 -28.04 25.89 -13.81
N GLY A 57 -26.93 26.49 -13.37
CA GLY A 57 -26.25 26.06 -12.15
C GLY A 57 -25.19 24.98 -12.33
N ALA A 58 -24.47 24.96 -13.46
CA ALA A 58 -23.14 24.37 -13.50
C ALA A 58 -22.23 25.17 -12.55
N GLY A 59 -22.25 24.82 -11.26
CA GLY A 59 -21.39 25.41 -10.25
C GLY A 59 -19.94 25.32 -10.72
N VAL A 60 -19.21 26.43 -10.61
CA VAL A 60 -17.81 26.46 -11.02
C VAL A 60 -17.08 25.42 -10.18
N TRP A 61 -16.69 24.32 -10.82
CA TRP A 61 -15.68 23.41 -10.29
C TRP A 61 -14.38 24.20 -10.23
N HIS A 62 -14.23 24.98 -9.16
CA HIS A 62 -12.93 25.38 -8.68
C HIS A 62 -12.12 24.09 -8.65
N ARG A 63 -11.03 24.03 -9.43
CA ARG A 63 -9.95 23.12 -9.13
C ARG A 63 -9.49 23.52 -7.74
N SER A 64 -10.01 22.81 -6.73
CA SER A 64 -9.50 22.83 -5.37
C SER A 64 -8.00 22.74 -5.50
N ARG A 65 -7.27 23.76 -5.02
CA ARG A 65 -5.81 23.79 -5.06
C ARG A 65 -5.32 22.42 -4.62
N GLU A 66 -4.60 21.72 -5.51
CA GLU A 66 -4.03 20.43 -5.17
C GLU A 66 -3.22 20.64 -3.87
N PRO A 67 -3.52 19.92 -2.79
CA PRO A 67 -2.77 20.07 -1.55
C PRO A 67 -1.31 19.78 -1.84
N ALA A 68 -0.40 20.60 -1.29
CA ALA A 68 1.01 20.57 -1.65
C ALA A 68 1.56 19.15 -1.50
N VAL A 69 2.20 18.64 -2.57
CA VAL A 69 2.48 17.21 -2.72
C VAL A 69 3.41 16.70 -1.62
N SER A 70 2.82 16.04 -0.61
CA SER A 70 3.47 15.46 0.57
C SER A 70 4.24 14.16 0.28
N GLY A 71 4.07 13.62 -0.93
CA GLY A 71 4.82 12.47 -1.44
C GLY A 71 6.32 12.75 -1.62
N LEU A 72 7.11 11.69 -1.71
CA LEU A 72 8.51 11.73 -2.14
C LEU A 72 8.57 11.97 -3.65
N ARG A 73 9.64 12.65 -4.08
CA ARG A 73 9.96 12.96 -5.48
C ARG A 73 11.30 12.31 -5.83
N LEU A 74 11.65 12.27 -7.12
CA LEU A 74 12.98 11.79 -7.55
C LEU A 74 14.13 12.48 -6.79
N ALA A 75 14.00 13.78 -6.50
CA ALA A 75 15.00 14.53 -5.72
C ALA A 75 15.15 14.12 -4.24
N ASP A 76 14.20 13.38 -3.66
CA ASP A 76 14.37 12.75 -2.34
C ASP A 76 15.17 11.44 -2.40
N ILE A 77 15.27 10.83 -3.58
CA ILE A 77 15.91 9.54 -3.83
C ILE A 77 17.36 9.77 -4.29
N ALA A 78 18.28 9.70 -3.34
CA ALA A 78 19.72 9.69 -3.60
C ALA A 78 20.12 8.57 -4.59
N ASP A 79 21.10 8.84 -5.47
CA ASP A 79 21.66 7.85 -6.39
C ASP A 79 22.28 6.64 -5.65
N LEU A 80 22.46 5.51 -6.34
CA LEU A 80 22.98 4.26 -5.74
C LEU A 80 24.30 4.44 -4.95
N ARG A 81 25.22 5.30 -5.40
CA ARG A 81 26.51 5.57 -4.76
C ARG A 81 26.42 6.60 -3.63
N ALA A 82 25.45 7.51 -3.68
CA ALA A 82 25.07 8.32 -2.53
C ALA A 82 24.37 7.47 -1.46
N TYR A 83 23.41 6.63 -1.85
CA TYR A 83 22.65 5.79 -0.92
C TYR A 83 23.55 4.80 -0.17
N GLU A 84 24.43 4.06 -0.84
CA GLU A 84 25.35 3.12 -0.14
C GLU A 84 26.27 3.80 0.91
N ARG A 85 26.42 5.14 0.88
CA ARG A 85 27.13 5.90 1.93
C ARG A 85 26.27 6.25 3.13
N GLU A 86 24.97 6.54 2.96
CA GLU A 86 24.04 6.83 4.07
C GLU A 86 23.28 5.61 4.58
N ARG A 87 23.23 4.53 3.79
CA ARG A 87 22.36 3.36 3.95
C ARG A 87 22.40 2.75 5.34
N ASP A 88 23.57 2.51 5.91
CA ASP A 88 23.69 1.87 7.22
C ASP A 88 23.20 2.79 8.36
N GLY A 89 23.31 4.11 8.18
CA GLY A 89 22.68 5.10 9.07
C GLY A 89 21.16 5.06 8.94
N LEU A 90 20.63 5.19 7.72
CA LEU A 90 19.19 5.18 7.47
C LEU A 90 18.54 3.86 7.90
N ARG A 91 19.18 2.72 7.65
CA ARG A 91 18.73 1.38 8.05
C ARG A 91 18.63 1.25 9.57
N ARG A 92 19.62 1.74 10.34
CA ARG A 92 19.53 1.77 11.82
C ARG A 92 18.37 2.65 12.29
N ASN A 93 18.22 3.84 11.71
CA ASN A 93 17.15 4.77 12.06
C ASN A 93 15.77 4.17 11.76
N VAL A 94 15.59 3.53 10.60
CA VAL A 94 14.33 2.89 10.19
C VAL A 94 14.01 1.65 11.02
N ILE A 95 15.01 0.87 11.46
CA ILE A 95 14.80 -0.24 12.40
C ILE A 95 14.30 0.28 13.75
N ALA A 96 14.89 1.36 14.28
CA ALA A 96 14.43 1.99 15.52
C ALA A 96 13.01 2.58 15.37
N LEU A 97 12.76 3.27 14.26
CA LEU A 97 11.47 3.88 13.94
C LEU A 97 10.36 2.83 13.76
N LYS A 98 10.60 1.74 13.00
CA LYS A 98 9.66 0.63 12.88
C LYS A 98 9.48 -0.15 14.18
N LYS A 99 10.48 -0.20 15.09
CA LYS A 99 10.27 -0.75 16.44
C LYS A 99 9.31 0.10 17.28
N LEU A 100 9.37 1.43 17.17
CA LEU A 100 8.46 2.35 17.85
C LEU A 100 7.04 2.35 17.26
N ARG A 101 6.91 1.97 15.99
CA ARG A 101 5.68 2.06 15.19
C ARG A 101 5.05 0.72 14.82
N ARG A 102 5.60 -0.40 15.30
CA ARG A 102 5.00 -1.73 15.14
C ARG A 102 4.11 -2.04 16.34
N VAL A 103 2.86 -2.37 16.05
CA VAL A 103 1.81 -2.70 17.01
C VAL A 103 1.39 -4.14 16.72
N SER A 104 1.61 -5.07 17.64
CA SER A 104 0.98 -6.38 17.58
C SER A 104 -0.52 -6.23 17.82
N LEU A 105 -1.35 -6.94 17.07
CA LEU A 105 -2.81 -6.89 17.15
C LEU A 105 -3.32 -8.32 17.35
N GLY A 106 -3.22 -8.80 18.59
CA GLY A 106 -3.36 -10.23 18.91
C GLY A 106 -2.15 -11.08 18.45
N PRO A 107 -2.28 -12.42 18.43
CA PRO A 107 -1.17 -13.34 18.17
C PRO A 107 -0.78 -13.55 16.70
N LEU A 108 -1.62 -13.17 15.72
CA LEU A 108 -1.40 -13.44 14.29
C LEU A 108 -1.21 -12.20 13.41
N LEU A 109 -1.53 -11.00 13.91
CA LEU A 109 -1.40 -9.76 13.15
C LEU A 109 -0.40 -8.82 13.81
N SER A 110 0.36 -8.09 12.99
CA SER A 110 0.95 -6.84 13.43
C SER A 110 0.83 -5.75 12.36
N VAL A 111 0.79 -4.50 12.81
CA VAL A 111 0.69 -3.32 11.96
C VAL A 111 1.95 -2.48 12.15
N VAL A 112 2.53 -2.02 11.05
CA VAL A 112 3.51 -0.92 11.06
C VAL A 112 2.83 0.35 10.59
N LEU A 113 2.83 1.38 11.44
CA LEU A 113 2.43 2.75 11.08
C LEU A 113 3.56 3.36 10.21
N GLU A 114 3.34 3.50 8.92
CA GLU A 114 4.35 3.98 7.95
C GLU A 114 4.45 5.51 7.94
N ASN A 115 5.58 6.06 7.49
CA ASN A 115 5.76 7.50 7.21
C ASN A 115 6.77 7.78 6.10
N ARG A 116 6.96 9.06 5.75
CA ARG A 116 7.92 9.51 4.72
C ARG A 116 9.32 8.87 4.85
N THR A 117 9.82 8.66 6.07
CA THR A 117 11.13 8.03 6.32
C THR A 117 11.13 6.53 6.04
N THR A 118 10.09 5.80 6.49
CA THR A 118 10.00 4.36 6.22
C THR A 118 9.68 4.05 4.76
N VAL A 119 8.95 4.94 4.08
CA VAL A 119 8.66 4.86 2.64
C VAL A 119 9.91 5.18 1.80
N ARG A 120 10.66 6.25 2.12
CA ARG A 120 11.93 6.59 1.45
C ARG A 120 12.92 5.43 1.48
N PHE A 121 13.00 4.74 2.61
CA PHE A 121 13.85 3.56 2.76
C PHE A 121 13.37 2.35 1.95
N GLN A 122 12.06 2.16 1.77
CA GLN A 122 11.53 1.09 0.92
C GLN A 122 11.87 1.33 -0.56
N VAL A 123 11.61 2.53 -1.09
CA VAL A 123 11.99 2.91 -2.47
C VAL A 123 13.49 2.77 -2.68
N GLN A 124 14.31 3.19 -1.70
CA GLN A 124 15.77 3.05 -1.77
C GLN A 124 16.27 1.60 -1.74
N GLU A 125 15.75 0.74 -0.85
CA GLU A 125 16.15 -0.68 -0.84
C GLU A 125 15.69 -1.41 -2.12
N MET A 126 14.54 -1.06 -2.70
CA MET A 126 14.07 -1.59 -3.99
C MET A 126 14.99 -1.15 -5.14
N ALA A 127 15.21 0.16 -5.31
CA ALA A 127 16.11 0.71 -6.33
C ALA A 127 17.54 0.14 -6.22
N ARG A 128 18.03 -0.07 -4.99
CA ARG A 128 19.31 -0.73 -4.72
C ARG A 128 19.30 -2.23 -5.09
N ALA A 129 18.27 -2.98 -4.70
CA ALA A 129 18.21 -4.42 -4.92
C ALA A 129 18.11 -4.77 -6.41
N GLU A 130 17.28 -4.04 -7.15
CA GLU A 130 17.08 -4.24 -8.59
C GLU A 130 18.07 -3.45 -9.47
N ARG A 131 18.95 -2.65 -8.86
CA ARG A 131 19.93 -1.77 -9.53
C ARG A 131 19.26 -0.80 -10.51
N ILE A 132 18.19 -0.16 -10.06
CA ILE A 132 17.48 0.86 -10.81
C ILE A 132 18.34 2.12 -10.86
N LEU A 133 18.73 2.52 -12.07
CA LEU A 133 19.51 3.74 -12.37
C LEU A 133 18.75 4.66 -13.35
N ASP A 134 17.46 4.40 -13.54
CA ASP A 134 16.59 5.06 -14.52
C ASP A 134 15.46 5.78 -13.80
N ASP A 135 15.34 7.09 -14.02
CA ASP A 135 14.39 7.96 -13.31
C ASP A 135 12.93 7.54 -13.52
N ALA A 136 12.57 7.03 -14.71
CA ALA A 136 11.19 6.60 -14.97
C ALA A 136 10.82 5.33 -14.17
N LYS A 137 11.77 4.41 -13.97
CA LYS A 137 11.61 3.27 -13.06
C LYS A 137 11.61 3.67 -11.58
N ILE A 138 12.43 4.64 -11.17
CA ILE A 138 12.37 5.18 -9.80
C ILE A 138 11.02 5.86 -9.56
N GLN A 139 10.48 6.56 -10.57
CA GLN A 139 9.14 7.15 -10.49
C GLN A 139 8.05 6.08 -10.35
N ALA A 140 8.13 4.95 -11.06
CA ALA A 140 7.19 3.85 -10.89
C ALA A 140 7.20 3.26 -9.45
N GLU A 141 8.37 3.12 -8.83
CA GLU A 141 8.47 2.72 -7.42
C GLU A 141 7.95 3.82 -6.47
N LEU A 142 8.20 5.10 -6.77
CA LEU A 142 7.60 6.23 -6.04
C LEU A 142 6.07 6.21 -6.12
N ASP A 143 5.49 5.93 -7.28
CA ASP A 143 4.04 5.89 -7.49
C ASP A 143 3.38 4.72 -6.73
N VAL A 144 4.08 3.59 -6.60
CA VAL A 144 3.64 2.43 -5.78
C VAL A 144 3.72 2.72 -4.28
N TYR A 145 4.77 3.41 -3.82
CA TYR A 145 5.07 3.54 -2.39
C TYR A 145 4.64 4.88 -1.76
N ASN A 146 4.49 5.96 -2.53
CA ASN A 146 3.98 7.25 -2.04
C ASN A 146 2.59 7.19 -1.39
N PRO A 147 1.63 6.35 -1.83
CA PRO A 147 0.35 6.18 -1.14
C PRO A 147 0.51 5.79 0.33
N LEU A 148 1.61 5.14 0.72
CA LEU A 148 1.89 4.76 2.11
C LEU A 148 2.37 5.92 2.99
N ILE A 149 2.56 7.12 2.45
CA ILE A 149 2.88 8.32 3.26
C ILE A 149 1.56 8.87 3.81
N PRO A 150 1.44 9.06 5.15
CA PRO A 150 0.23 9.58 5.75
C PRO A 150 -0.01 11.04 5.39
N ALA A 151 -1.27 11.38 5.07
CA ALA A 151 -1.73 12.76 5.10
C ALA A 151 -1.89 13.28 6.57
N PRO A 152 -1.97 14.60 6.80
CA PRO A 152 -2.31 15.13 8.12
C PRO A 152 -3.64 14.57 8.64
N GLY A 153 -3.63 13.97 9.84
CA GLY A 153 -4.79 13.27 10.42
C GLY A 153 -4.99 11.82 9.92
N GLU A 154 -4.14 11.31 9.03
CA GLU A 154 -4.24 9.95 8.50
C GLU A 154 -3.26 8.99 9.20
N LEU A 155 -3.74 7.79 9.52
CA LEU A 155 -2.93 6.65 9.93
C LEU A 155 -2.70 5.76 8.71
N SER A 156 -1.52 5.84 8.11
CA SER A 156 -1.09 4.94 7.04
C SER A 156 -0.42 3.69 7.63
N MET A 157 -0.84 2.50 7.20
CA MET A 157 -0.53 1.25 7.89
C MET A 157 -0.24 0.10 6.92
N THR A 158 0.89 -0.58 7.15
CA THR A 158 1.15 -1.91 6.58
C THR A 158 0.74 -2.97 7.60
N LEU A 159 -0.30 -3.73 7.30
CA LEU A 159 -0.75 -4.90 8.05
C LEU A 159 0.02 -6.14 7.59
N PHE A 160 0.48 -6.95 8.54
CA PHE A 160 1.15 -8.23 8.33
C PHE A 160 0.37 -9.36 8.99
N VAL A 161 0.21 -10.49 8.30
CA VAL A 161 -0.28 -11.75 8.86
C VAL A 161 0.92 -12.64 9.17
N GLU A 162 1.29 -12.77 10.44
CA GLU A 162 2.57 -13.31 10.91
C GLU A 162 2.51 -14.83 11.13
N LEU A 163 2.30 -15.56 10.03
CA LEU A 163 2.24 -17.02 10.01
C LEU A 163 3.63 -17.58 9.65
N THR A 164 4.12 -18.55 10.43
CA THR A 164 5.53 -19.01 10.36
C THR A 164 5.71 -20.38 9.72
N THR A 165 4.64 -21.18 9.68
CA THR A 165 4.61 -22.55 9.17
C THR A 165 3.59 -22.71 8.05
N GLU A 166 3.78 -23.74 7.22
CA GLU A 166 2.84 -24.07 6.14
C GLU A 166 1.48 -24.56 6.67
N ALA A 167 1.43 -25.10 7.89
CA ALA A 167 0.18 -25.48 8.55
C ALA A 167 -0.64 -24.24 8.93
N GLU A 168 -0.02 -23.27 9.59
CA GLU A 168 -0.65 -21.98 9.94
C GLU A 168 -1.14 -21.24 8.69
N LEU A 169 -0.35 -21.22 7.61
CA LEU A 169 -0.71 -20.59 6.33
C LEU A 169 -1.95 -21.25 5.70
N ARG A 170 -2.04 -22.59 5.70
CA ARG A 170 -3.21 -23.32 5.20
C ARG A 170 -4.45 -23.12 6.08
N GLU A 171 -4.27 -23.00 7.39
CA GLU A 171 -5.38 -22.82 8.32
C GLU A 171 -5.95 -21.39 8.30
N TRP A 172 -5.10 -20.38 8.37
CA TRP A 172 -5.53 -19.02 8.71
C TRP A 172 -5.78 -18.11 7.51
N LEU A 173 -5.07 -18.26 6.39
CA LEU A 173 -5.30 -17.39 5.23
C LEU A 173 -6.72 -17.52 4.61
N PRO A 174 -7.39 -18.71 4.61
CA PRO A 174 -8.80 -18.82 4.23
C PRO A 174 -9.76 -18.24 5.28
N LYS A 175 -9.41 -18.33 6.58
CA LYS A 175 -10.22 -17.77 7.68
C LYS A 175 -10.17 -16.24 7.73
N LEU A 176 -9.11 -15.62 7.23
CA LEU A 176 -8.85 -14.18 7.30
C LEU A 176 -9.18 -13.43 5.99
N VAL A 177 -10.01 -14.01 5.11
CA VAL A 177 -10.49 -13.35 3.89
C VAL A 177 -11.20 -12.03 4.23
N GLY A 178 -10.69 -10.91 3.68
CA GLY A 178 -11.25 -9.58 3.91
C GLY A 178 -10.77 -8.88 5.18
N ILE A 179 -9.79 -9.45 5.91
CA ILE A 179 -9.19 -8.85 7.12
C ILE A 179 -8.76 -7.39 6.95
N GLU A 180 -8.37 -7.00 5.74
CA GLU A 180 -7.95 -5.64 5.40
C GLU A 180 -9.08 -4.61 5.35
N ARG A 181 -10.34 -5.01 5.50
CA ARG A 181 -11.51 -4.13 5.66
C ARG A 181 -12.05 -4.12 7.10
N HIS A 182 -11.42 -4.90 7.96
CA HIS A 182 -11.78 -5.16 9.35
C HIS A 182 -10.74 -4.58 10.32
N ILE A 183 -10.19 -3.42 10.00
CA ILE A 183 -9.36 -2.61 10.90
C ILE A 183 -10.12 -1.33 11.23
N VAL A 184 -10.22 -1.00 12.52
CA VAL A 184 -10.78 0.27 12.98
C VAL A 184 -9.87 0.89 14.05
N VAL A 185 -9.91 2.21 14.18
CA VAL A 185 -9.23 2.92 15.28
C VAL A 185 -10.27 3.63 16.12
N ARG A 186 -10.26 3.36 17.42
CA ARG A 186 -11.14 3.95 18.44
C ARG A 186 -10.34 5.02 19.19
N VAL A 187 -10.84 6.25 19.24
CA VAL A 187 -10.20 7.37 19.96
C VAL A 187 -11.15 7.87 21.06
N GLY A 188 -10.65 7.95 22.29
CA GLY A 188 -11.45 8.19 23.48
C GLY A 188 -12.20 6.94 23.97
N ASP A 189 -12.83 7.08 25.14
CA ASP A 189 -13.51 5.99 25.86
C ASP A 189 -14.98 6.33 26.18
N GLY A 190 -15.77 5.31 26.49
CA GLY A 190 -17.18 5.47 26.84
C GLY A 190 -18.04 5.99 25.69
N ALA A 191 -19.00 6.87 25.99
CA ALA A 191 -19.95 7.41 25.00
C ALA A 191 -19.31 8.41 24.00
N GLU A 192 -18.19 9.03 24.37
CA GLU A 192 -17.47 10.02 23.54
C GLU A 192 -16.41 9.36 22.63
N ALA A 193 -16.30 8.03 22.65
CA ALA A 193 -15.37 7.25 21.85
C ALA A 193 -15.76 7.26 20.37
N VAL A 194 -14.87 7.77 19.51
CA VAL A 194 -15.08 7.79 18.05
C VAL A 194 -14.35 6.63 17.39
N VAL A 195 -15.09 5.76 16.70
CA VAL A 195 -14.54 4.64 15.93
C VAL A 195 -14.48 5.01 14.45
N VAL A 196 -13.29 4.96 13.86
CA VAL A 196 -13.06 5.26 12.44
C VAL A 196 -12.61 3.99 11.71
N ARG A 197 -13.36 3.61 10.67
CA ARG A 197 -13.12 2.45 9.79
C ARG A 197 -11.94 2.73 8.85
N ASN A 198 -11.14 1.70 8.54
CA ASN A 198 -10.10 1.81 7.54
C ASN A 198 -10.64 1.83 6.10
N THR A 199 -9.86 2.40 5.18
CA THR A 199 -9.91 2.11 3.75
C THR A 199 -8.75 1.21 3.37
N VAL A 200 -8.88 0.48 2.26
CA VAL A 200 -7.79 -0.27 1.62
C VAL A 200 -7.16 0.64 0.57
N ASP A 201 -5.85 0.57 0.38
CA ASP A 201 -5.22 1.25 -0.75
C ASP A 201 -5.80 0.73 -2.10
N PRO A 202 -6.19 1.59 -3.06
CA PRO A 202 -6.81 1.14 -4.31
C PRO A 202 -5.89 0.31 -5.22
N ALA A 203 -4.59 0.59 -5.24
CA ALA A 203 -3.62 -0.17 -6.01
C ALA A 203 -3.36 -1.54 -5.36
N HIS A 204 -3.38 -1.62 -4.03
CA HIS A 204 -3.37 -2.91 -3.32
C HIS A 204 -4.67 -3.70 -3.55
N ALA A 205 -5.83 -3.07 -3.41
CA ALA A 205 -7.13 -3.72 -3.56
C ALA A 205 -7.32 -4.36 -4.94
N SER A 206 -6.86 -3.70 -6.01
CA SER A 206 -6.89 -4.26 -7.37
C SER A 206 -5.92 -5.43 -7.62
N GLN A 207 -4.98 -5.69 -6.70
CA GLN A 207 -4.11 -6.88 -6.71
C GLN A 207 -4.68 -8.06 -5.89
N LEU A 208 -5.74 -7.86 -5.10
CA LEU A 208 -6.39 -8.91 -4.30
C LEU A 208 -7.37 -9.73 -5.16
N THR A 209 -6.83 -10.53 -6.08
CA THR A 209 -7.58 -11.31 -7.08
C THR A 209 -7.96 -12.74 -6.64
N ARG A 210 -7.87 -13.04 -5.33
CA ARG A 210 -8.15 -14.38 -4.76
C ARG A 210 -9.23 -14.27 -3.69
N ASP A 211 -10.44 -14.71 -4.00
CA ASP A 211 -11.59 -14.59 -3.11
C ASP A 211 -11.55 -15.57 -1.93
N GLU A 212 -10.89 -16.72 -2.08
CA GLU A 212 -10.89 -17.81 -1.07
C GLU A 212 -9.76 -17.71 -0.03
N VAL A 213 -8.74 -16.89 -0.26
CA VAL A 213 -7.49 -16.89 0.54
C VAL A 213 -6.87 -15.49 0.57
N THR A 214 -6.72 -14.90 1.76
CA THR A 214 -6.15 -13.56 1.91
C THR A 214 -4.64 -13.48 1.68
N ALA A 215 -4.13 -12.27 1.51
CA ALA A 215 -2.70 -11.98 1.41
C ALA A 215 -2.04 -11.89 2.79
N SER A 216 -0.74 -12.19 2.90
CA SER A 216 0.01 -12.04 4.16
C SER A 216 0.42 -10.59 4.47
N VAL A 217 0.16 -9.64 3.56
CA VAL A 217 0.47 -8.22 3.69
C VAL A 217 -0.65 -7.39 3.07
N HIS A 218 -1.09 -6.32 3.75
CA HIS A 218 -2.06 -5.37 3.21
C HIS A 218 -1.69 -3.92 3.52
N TYR A 219 -2.04 -3.00 2.62
CA TYR A 219 -1.90 -1.57 2.80
C TYR A 219 -3.28 -0.95 3.10
N VAL A 220 -3.40 -0.33 4.28
CA VAL A 220 -4.66 0.23 4.79
C VAL A 220 -4.43 1.62 5.39
N LYS A 221 -5.47 2.46 5.36
CA LYS A 221 -5.45 3.85 5.84
C LYS A 221 -6.63 4.10 6.77
N VAL A 222 -6.46 4.92 7.80
CA VAL A 222 -7.56 5.48 8.59
C VAL A 222 -7.43 7.00 8.59
N ALA A 223 -8.29 7.68 7.83
CA ALA A 223 -8.36 9.14 7.81
C ALA A 223 -9.24 9.63 8.98
N LEU A 224 -8.62 10.16 10.03
CA LEU A 224 -9.35 10.68 11.19
C LEU A 224 -9.88 12.09 10.87
N PRO A 225 -11.16 12.40 11.19
CA PRO A 225 -11.66 13.77 11.15
C PRO A 225 -10.77 14.70 12.02
N PRO A 226 -10.59 15.99 11.69
CA PRO A 226 -9.72 16.90 12.45
C PRO A 226 -10.07 17.00 13.95
N THR A 227 -11.35 16.86 14.29
CA THR A 227 -11.88 16.83 15.68
C THR A 227 -11.53 15.54 16.44
N VAL A 228 -11.08 14.50 15.74
CA VAL A 228 -10.65 13.21 16.29
C VAL A 228 -9.12 13.14 16.29
N ALA A 229 -8.47 13.60 15.22
CA ALA A 229 -7.02 13.65 15.11
C ALA A 229 -6.37 14.47 16.24
N SER A 230 -6.98 15.58 16.64
CA SER A 230 -6.51 16.41 17.77
C SER A 230 -6.55 15.69 19.13
N ARG A 231 -7.44 14.71 19.31
CA ARG A 231 -7.64 13.95 20.55
C ARG A 231 -6.60 12.84 20.74
N VAL A 232 -6.03 12.30 19.65
CA VAL A 232 -5.14 11.12 19.65
C VAL A 232 -3.96 11.23 20.61
N LEU A 233 -3.34 12.40 20.77
CA LEU A 233 -2.21 12.53 21.69
C LEU A 233 -2.66 12.44 23.17
N ALA A 234 -3.78 13.06 23.51
CA ALA A 234 -4.26 13.24 24.88
C ALA A 234 -5.07 12.03 25.41
N GLU A 235 -5.84 11.36 24.55
CA GLU A 235 -6.82 10.35 24.95
C GLU A 235 -6.38 8.91 24.64
N SER A 236 -7.12 7.92 25.17
CA SER A 236 -7.07 6.53 24.71
C SER A 236 -7.13 6.46 23.18
N THR A 237 -6.30 5.61 22.58
CA THR A 237 -6.34 5.34 21.14
C THR A 237 -6.05 3.88 20.91
N VAL A 238 -7.05 3.14 20.47
CA VAL A 238 -7.01 1.68 20.37
C VAL A 238 -7.10 1.27 18.91
N LEU A 239 -6.13 0.48 18.45
CA LEU A 239 -6.20 -0.24 17.19
C LEU A 239 -7.00 -1.53 17.42
N VAL A 240 -8.03 -1.76 16.60
CA VAL A 240 -8.97 -2.87 16.76
C VAL A 240 -9.11 -3.59 15.43
N SER A 241 -9.17 -4.93 15.46
CA SER A 241 -9.77 -5.71 14.38
C SER A 241 -11.13 -6.22 14.81
N ASP A 242 -12.15 -5.96 13.99
CA ASP A 242 -13.53 -6.43 14.19
C ASP A 242 -13.89 -7.62 13.29
N HIS A 243 -12.87 -8.34 12.79
CA HIS A 243 -13.05 -9.46 11.87
C HIS A 243 -13.76 -10.64 12.57
N PRO A 244 -14.81 -11.26 11.97
CA PRO A 244 -15.58 -12.32 12.63
C PRO A 244 -14.80 -13.56 13.07
N GLN A 245 -13.66 -13.86 12.42
CA GLN A 245 -12.75 -14.95 12.79
C GLN A 245 -11.55 -14.50 13.65
N TYR A 246 -11.40 -13.19 13.89
CA TYR A 246 -10.19 -12.62 14.50
C TYR A 246 -10.47 -11.26 15.17
N GLN A 247 -11.08 -11.30 16.36
CA GLN A 247 -11.40 -10.10 17.14
C GLN A 247 -10.30 -9.83 18.17
N HIS A 248 -9.55 -8.75 17.98
CA HIS A 248 -8.48 -8.34 18.88
C HIS A 248 -8.36 -6.82 18.92
N GLU A 249 -7.94 -6.27 20.06
CA GLU A 249 -7.63 -4.85 20.20
C GLU A 249 -6.33 -4.61 20.97
N THR A 250 -5.69 -3.46 20.73
CA THR A 250 -4.43 -3.06 21.37
C THR A 250 -4.32 -1.54 21.42
N GLU A 251 -4.08 -0.99 22.61
CA GLU A 251 -3.87 0.45 22.82
C GLU A 251 -2.51 0.90 22.26
N LEU A 252 -2.50 2.06 21.59
CA LEU A 252 -1.30 2.68 21.07
C LEU A 252 -0.50 3.35 22.19
N LEU A 253 0.71 2.86 22.44
CA LEU A 253 1.62 3.41 23.45
C LEU A 253 1.83 4.92 23.23
N PRO A 254 1.93 5.76 24.30
CA PRO A 254 2.06 7.21 24.17
C PRO A 254 3.20 7.67 23.23
N ALA A 255 4.33 6.96 23.23
CA ALA A 255 5.46 7.25 22.34
C ALA A 255 5.16 6.94 20.86
N THR A 256 4.33 5.92 20.58
CA THR A 256 3.84 5.61 19.24
C THR A 256 2.87 6.70 18.76
N LYS A 257 1.91 7.10 19.61
CA LYS A 257 0.97 8.20 19.32
C LYS A 257 1.71 9.51 19.04
N ALA A 258 2.67 9.88 19.89
CA ALA A 258 3.51 11.06 19.70
C ALA A 258 4.34 10.99 18.40
N SER A 259 4.89 9.82 18.06
CA SER A 259 5.63 9.65 16.80
C SER A 259 4.74 9.88 15.57
N VAL A 260 3.51 9.38 15.58
CA VAL A 260 2.53 9.55 14.49
C VAL A 260 2.07 10.99 14.34
N VAL A 261 1.68 11.65 15.44
CA VAL A 261 1.19 13.04 15.42
C VAL A 261 2.26 14.02 14.92
N ALA A 262 3.55 13.68 15.09
CA ALA A 262 4.65 14.45 14.52
C ALA A 262 4.69 14.43 12.98
N ASP A 263 4.24 13.35 12.31
CA ASP A 263 4.18 13.30 10.85
C ASP A 263 3.15 14.30 10.30
N TRP A 264 1.99 14.40 10.96
CA TRP A 264 0.90 15.31 10.57
C TRP A 264 1.27 16.79 10.70
N SER A 265 2.29 17.10 11.50
CA SER A 265 2.78 18.46 11.77
C SER A 265 3.91 18.88 10.82
N ALA A 266 4.33 18.02 9.89
CA ALA A 266 5.52 18.17 9.05
C ALA A 266 5.20 18.18 7.54
N GLY A 267 4.00 18.63 7.16
CA GLY A 267 3.54 18.79 5.77
C GLY A 267 3.58 20.24 5.27
#